data_AF-A0A257QLL7-F1
#
_entry.id   AF-A0A257QLL7-F1
#
_cell.length_a   1.000
_cell.length_b   1.000
_cell.length_c   1.000
_cell.angle_alpha   90.00
_cell.angle_beta   90.00
_cell.angle_gamma   90.00
#
_symmetry.space_group_name_H-M   'P 1'
#
loop_
_entity.id
_entity.type
_entity.pdbx_description
1 polymer ?
#
loop_
_entity_poly.entity_id
_entity_poly.type
_entity_poly.pdbx_seq_one_letter_code
_entity_poly.pdbx_strand_id
1 'polypeptide(L)'
;MMRRRKIDKVRASRDGHEFHEAWTARKATQLLWPDTDLTAIAVEGPSPEDQAGAPAATVEVADLTFYYGRRPSFEEAARTTFAQFKYSIADQDKDFRAFHANKTVEKFGETYRAFKRKYGAEAVESKLDFQLVTNQPVSDSLLKAIESLATGVNPTGDIKEQAEQFKAASGLSGKPLAAFARKLKIIGRSGHLPQMKDELASLLVDWSSTNDPIAAA
;
A
#
# COMPACT_ATOMS: atom_id res chain seq x y z
N MET A 1 20.96 6.33 -28.87
CA MET A 1 20.40 5.04 -28.42
C MET A 1 20.92 4.76 -27.00
N MET A 2 20.15 5.07 -25.96
CA MET A 2 20.57 4.80 -24.57
C MET A 2 20.55 3.28 -24.34
N ARG A 3 21.73 2.69 -24.11
CA ARG A 3 21.89 1.30 -23.69
C ARG A 3 21.20 1.15 -22.33
N ARG A 4 20.08 0.42 -22.25
CA ARG A 4 19.49 -0.03 -20.98
C ARG A 4 20.60 -0.77 -20.21
N ARG A 5 21.02 -0.24 -19.05
CA ARG A 5 21.95 -0.95 -18.17
C ARG A 5 21.35 -2.33 -17.88
N LYS A 6 22.16 -3.37 -18.05
CA LYS A 6 21.75 -4.76 -17.76
C LYS A 6 21.50 -4.83 -16.24
N ILE A 7 20.24 -5.00 -15.85
CA ILE A 7 19.86 -5.10 -14.44
C ILE A 7 20.27 -6.49 -13.96
N ASP A 8 21.09 -6.54 -12.92
CA ASP A 8 21.36 -7.77 -12.20
C ASP A 8 20.10 -8.14 -11.41
N LYS A 9 19.43 -9.22 -11.81
CA LYS A 9 18.17 -9.65 -11.22
C LYS A 9 18.33 -10.10 -9.78
N VAL A 10 19.46 -10.71 -9.43
CA VAL A 10 19.72 -11.20 -8.06
C VAL A 10 19.90 -10.01 -7.13
N ARG A 11 20.71 -9.04 -7.55
CA ARG A 11 20.88 -7.79 -6.81
C ARG A 11 19.56 -7.02 -6.67
N ALA A 12 18.81 -6.86 -7.76
CA ALA A 12 17.53 -6.16 -7.71
C ALA A 12 16.49 -6.84 -6.79
N SER A 13 16.51 -8.16 -6.71
CA SER A 13 15.66 -8.91 -5.77
C SER A 13 16.10 -8.70 -4.32
N ARG A 14 17.41 -8.69 -4.04
CA ARG A 14 17.96 -8.43 -2.71
C ARG A 14 17.65 -7.02 -2.25
N ASP A 15 17.91 -6.01 -3.10
CA ASP A 15 17.62 -4.61 -2.80
C ASP A 15 16.11 -4.40 -2.53
N GLY A 16 15.24 -5.12 -3.25
CA GLY A 16 13.80 -5.12 -2.98
C GLY A 16 13.45 -5.75 -1.63
N HIS A 17 14.08 -6.86 -1.27
CA HIS A 17 13.87 -7.48 0.03
C HIS A 17 14.35 -6.58 1.18
N GLU A 18 15.54 -6.00 1.07
CA GLU A 18 16.09 -5.04 2.03
C GLU A 18 15.19 -3.80 2.18
N PHE A 19 14.57 -3.33 1.09
CA PHE A 19 13.56 -2.26 1.15
C PHE A 19 12.35 -2.67 2.00
N HIS A 20 11.83 -3.89 1.82
CA HIS A 20 10.70 -4.40 2.59
C HIS A 20 11.05 -4.54 4.07
N GLU A 21 12.21 -5.14 4.39
CA GLU A 21 12.69 -5.32 5.76
C GLU A 21 12.91 -3.99 6.47
N ALA A 22 13.64 -3.06 5.84
CA ALA A 22 13.94 -1.76 6.43
C ALA A 22 12.67 -0.94 6.67
N TRP A 23 11.74 -0.95 5.72
CA TRP A 23 10.46 -0.27 5.89
C TRP A 23 9.64 -0.91 7.03
N THR A 24 9.61 -2.24 7.10
CA THR A 24 8.90 -3.00 8.15
C THR A 24 9.47 -2.71 9.53
N ALA A 25 10.79 -2.84 9.71
CA ALA A 25 11.48 -2.62 10.98
C ALA A 25 11.22 -1.21 11.52
N ARG A 26 11.26 -0.22 10.63
CA ARG A 26 10.99 1.17 10.99
C ARG A 26 9.53 1.39 11.38
N LYS A 27 8.56 0.81 10.67
CA LYS A 27 7.16 0.84 11.11
C LYS A 27 6.93 0.15 12.44
N ALA A 28 7.64 -0.94 12.70
CA ALA A 28 7.54 -1.64 13.99
C ALA A 28 7.99 -0.78 15.17
N THR A 29 8.83 0.25 14.98
CA THR A 29 9.16 1.19 16.06
C THR A 29 7.95 1.98 16.58
N GLN A 30 6.90 2.14 15.76
CA GLN A 30 5.64 2.76 16.18
C GLN A 30 4.88 1.93 17.22
N LEU A 31 5.20 0.63 17.40
CA LEU A 31 4.64 -0.20 18.48
C LEU A 31 5.18 0.22 19.86
N LEU A 32 6.29 0.96 19.91
CA LEU A 32 6.93 1.38 21.15
C LEU A 32 6.45 2.75 21.65
N TRP A 33 5.68 3.47 20.84
CA TRP A 33 5.19 4.80 21.20
C TRP A 33 4.06 4.69 22.23
N PRO A 34 4.10 5.47 23.33
CA PRO A 34 3.15 5.33 24.43
C PRO A 34 1.72 5.76 24.06
N ASP A 35 1.55 6.53 22.99
CA ASP A 35 0.31 7.12 22.50
C ASP A 35 -0.16 6.50 21.17
N THR A 36 0.46 5.41 20.74
CA THR A 36 0.07 4.71 19.51
C THR A 36 -1.16 3.84 19.73
N ASP A 37 -2.08 3.85 18.77
CA ASP A 37 -3.11 2.81 18.67
C ASP A 37 -2.60 1.58 17.93
N LEU A 38 -1.38 1.56 17.37
CA LEU A 38 -0.86 0.40 16.66
C LEU A 38 -0.50 -0.71 17.66
N THR A 39 -1.22 -1.83 17.59
CA THR A 39 -1.10 -2.93 18.54
C THR A 39 -0.25 -4.07 18.00
N ALA A 40 -0.33 -4.32 16.69
CA ALA A 40 0.40 -5.41 16.07
C ALA A 40 0.66 -5.16 14.59
N ILE A 41 1.68 -5.85 14.09
CA ILE A 41 2.03 -5.97 12.68
C ILE A 41 2.13 -7.46 12.38
N ALA A 42 1.32 -7.96 11.45
CA ALA A 42 1.52 -9.27 10.85
C ALA A 42 2.39 -9.12 9.60
N VAL A 43 3.33 -10.05 9.41
CA VAL A 43 4.25 -10.09 8.28
C VAL A 43 3.83 -11.24 7.36
N GLU A 44 3.84 -11.00 6.04
CA GLU A 44 3.38 -11.94 5.01
C GLU A 44 1.91 -12.33 5.18
N GLY A 45 1.04 -11.32 5.18
CA GLY A 45 -0.41 -11.49 5.23
C GLY A 45 -1.06 -11.04 6.55
N PRO A 46 -2.30 -11.44 6.81
CA PRO A 46 -3.03 -11.10 8.04
C PRO A 46 -2.63 -12.03 9.20
N SER A 47 -3.15 -11.75 10.40
CA SER A 47 -2.92 -12.59 11.59
C SER A 47 -3.47 -14.01 11.41
N PRO A 48 -2.97 -15.01 12.16
CA PRO A 48 -3.48 -16.39 12.08
C PRO A 48 -5.00 -16.50 12.28
N GLU A 49 -5.58 -15.64 13.13
CA GLU A 49 -7.03 -15.58 13.36
C GLU A 49 -7.79 -15.10 12.12
N ASP A 50 -7.28 -14.07 11.43
CA ASP A 50 -7.88 -13.58 10.18
C ASP A 50 -7.58 -14.50 8.98
N GLN A 51 -6.48 -15.26 9.01
CA GLN A 51 -6.19 -16.30 8.03
C GLN A 51 -7.13 -17.50 8.19
N ALA A 52 -7.58 -17.79 9.41
CA ALA A 52 -8.48 -18.91 9.69
C ALA A 52 -9.82 -18.74 8.94
N GLY A 53 -10.05 -19.60 7.95
CA GLY A 53 -11.24 -19.58 7.10
C GLY A 53 -11.25 -18.50 6.02
N ALA A 54 -10.15 -17.79 5.80
CA ALA A 54 -9.99 -16.89 4.67
C ALA A 54 -9.53 -17.66 3.41
N PRO A 55 -9.97 -17.27 2.20
CA PRO A 55 -9.41 -17.81 0.96
C PRO A 55 -7.89 -17.56 0.89
N ALA A 56 -7.14 -18.46 0.24
CA ALA A 56 -5.68 -18.28 0.05
C ALA A 56 -5.30 -16.92 -0.56
N ALA A 57 -6.15 -16.38 -1.45
CA ALA A 57 -5.97 -15.05 -2.05
C ALA A 57 -5.98 -13.89 -1.02
N THR A 58 -6.61 -14.09 0.14
CA THR A 58 -6.60 -13.13 1.27
C THR A 58 -5.34 -13.26 2.13
N VAL A 59 -4.67 -14.42 2.11
CA VAL A 59 -3.41 -14.62 2.85
C VAL A 59 -2.27 -13.93 2.12
N GLU A 60 -2.18 -14.06 0.80
CA GLU A 60 -1.15 -13.41 -0.04
C GLU A 60 -1.51 -11.97 -0.47
N VAL A 61 -2.46 -11.32 0.21
CA VAL A 61 -2.97 -10.01 -0.22
C VAL A 61 -1.96 -8.89 0.04
N ALA A 62 -1.11 -9.04 1.06
CA ALA A 62 -0.28 -7.97 1.57
C ALA A 62 1.04 -8.51 2.11
N ASP A 63 2.09 -7.70 2.01
CA ASP A 63 3.36 -7.98 2.66
C ASP A 63 3.27 -7.73 4.17
N LEU A 64 2.44 -6.77 4.60
CA LEU A 64 2.17 -6.48 6.01
C LEU A 64 0.68 -6.22 6.25
N THR A 65 0.23 -6.58 7.45
CA THR A 65 -1.09 -6.16 7.96
C THR A 65 -0.94 -5.47 9.30
N PHE A 66 -1.43 -4.24 9.38
CA PHE A 66 -1.45 -3.45 10.60
C PHE A 66 -2.76 -3.62 11.35
N TYR A 67 -2.66 -3.79 12.66
CA TYR A 67 -3.81 -3.86 13.56
C TYR A 67 -3.72 -2.75 14.58
N TYR A 68 -4.80 -1.98 14.70
CA TYR A 68 -4.91 -0.89 15.66
C TYR A 68 -5.94 -1.22 16.74
N GLY A 69 -5.72 -0.78 17.98
CA GLY A 69 -6.64 -0.91 19.11
C GLY A 69 -6.37 -2.11 20.02
N ARG A 70 -7.33 -3.04 20.13
CA ARG A 70 -7.32 -4.05 21.20
C ARG A 70 -6.54 -5.31 20.87
N ARG A 71 -6.94 -6.02 19.80
CA ARG A 71 -6.37 -7.34 19.44
C ARG A 71 -6.12 -7.44 17.93
N PRO A 72 -5.15 -8.27 17.51
CA PRO A 72 -4.74 -8.38 16.12
C PRO A 72 -5.66 -9.31 15.30
N SER A 73 -6.94 -8.96 15.20
CA SER A 73 -7.89 -9.57 14.26
C SER A 73 -8.86 -8.52 13.74
N PHE A 74 -9.42 -8.71 12.54
CA PHE A 74 -10.34 -7.73 11.97
C PHE A 74 -11.60 -7.55 12.83
N GLU A 75 -12.05 -8.59 13.53
CA GLU A 75 -13.21 -8.53 14.41
C GLU A 75 -12.97 -7.60 15.60
N GLU A 76 -11.79 -7.68 16.21
CA GLU A 76 -11.47 -7.02 17.48
C GLU A 76 -10.68 -5.71 17.35
N ALA A 77 -9.93 -5.53 16.26
CA ALA A 77 -9.18 -4.32 16.00
C ALA A 77 -10.13 -3.12 15.84
N ALA A 78 -9.70 -1.91 16.15
CA ALA A 78 -10.43 -0.69 15.79
C ALA A 78 -10.27 -0.36 14.30
N ARG A 79 -9.11 -0.69 13.74
CA ARG A 79 -8.77 -0.51 12.32
C ARG A 79 -7.78 -1.60 11.90
N THR A 80 -7.87 -2.03 10.64
CA THR A 80 -6.96 -2.96 10.00
C THR A 80 -6.54 -2.40 8.64
N THR A 81 -5.23 -2.37 8.39
CA THR A 81 -4.68 -1.85 7.14
C THR A 81 -3.81 -2.90 6.47
N PHE A 82 -4.16 -3.28 5.25
CA PHE A 82 -3.34 -4.17 4.42
C PHE A 82 -2.35 -3.36 3.59
N ALA A 83 -1.07 -3.69 3.67
CA ALA A 83 -0.01 -2.95 2.98
C ALA A 83 0.82 -3.87 2.06
N GLN A 84 0.95 -3.47 0.80
CA GLN A 84 1.77 -4.14 -0.20
C GLN A 84 2.86 -3.20 -0.70
N PHE A 85 4.09 -3.71 -0.79
CA PHE A 85 5.22 -2.98 -1.34
C PHE A 85 5.43 -3.28 -2.82
N LYS A 86 5.93 -2.27 -3.53
CA LYS A 86 6.30 -2.32 -4.94
C LYS A 86 7.64 -1.62 -5.12
N TYR A 87 8.69 -2.42 -5.21
CA TYR A 87 10.05 -1.91 -5.45
C TYR A 87 10.45 -2.06 -6.92
N SER A 88 11.08 -1.02 -7.49
CA SER A 88 11.67 -1.06 -8.82
C SER A 88 12.93 -0.21 -8.89
N ILE A 89 14.07 -0.83 -9.21
CA ILE A 89 15.32 -0.12 -9.55
C ILE A 89 15.24 0.42 -10.98
N ALA A 90 14.63 -0.34 -11.89
CA ALA A 90 14.59 -0.03 -13.32
C ALA A 90 13.84 1.26 -13.63
N ASP A 91 12.79 1.52 -12.85
CA ASP A 91 11.83 2.58 -13.07
C ASP A 91 11.72 3.51 -11.84
N GLN A 92 12.72 3.51 -10.95
CA GLN A 92 12.74 4.30 -9.71
C GLN A 92 12.45 5.80 -9.94
N ASP A 93 12.83 6.33 -11.11
CA ASP A 93 12.65 7.74 -11.49
C ASP A 93 11.49 7.97 -12.46
N LYS A 94 10.68 6.93 -12.73
CA LYS A 94 9.49 7.03 -13.56
C LYS A 94 8.24 6.98 -12.71
N ASP A 95 7.27 7.78 -13.11
CA ASP A 95 5.94 7.83 -12.52
C ASP A 95 5.30 6.44 -12.41
N PHE A 96 4.95 6.09 -11.18
CA PHE A 96 4.07 5.01 -10.84
C PHE A 96 2.64 5.34 -11.28
N ARG A 97 2.01 4.39 -11.97
CA ARG A 97 0.75 4.54 -12.73
C ARG A 97 -0.16 3.33 -12.47
N ALA A 98 -1.46 3.43 -12.77
CA ALA A 98 -2.46 2.40 -12.50
C ALA A 98 -2.04 1.00 -12.98
N PHE A 99 -1.48 0.89 -14.19
CA PHE A 99 -1.02 -0.41 -14.70
C PHE A 99 0.07 -1.06 -13.84
N HIS A 100 0.93 -0.28 -13.16
CA HIS A 100 1.94 -0.82 -12.24
C HIS A 100 1.29 -1.40 -10.97
N ALA A 101 0.13 -0.87 -10.57
CA ALA A 101 -0.65 -1.29 -9.42
C ALA A 101 -1.64 -2.43 -9.71
N ASN A 102 -1.83 -2.81 -10.98
CA ASN A 102 -2.95 -3.63 -11.45
C ASN A 102 -3.19 -4.89 -10.59
N LYS A 103 -2.16 -5.74 -10.42
CA LYS A 103 -2.26 -6.97 -9.61
C LYS A 103 -2.55 -6.70 -8.13
N THR A 104 -2.00 -5.63 -7.57
CA THR A 104 -2.24 -5.28 -6.17
C THR A 104 -3.67 -4.78 -5.97
N VAL A 105 -4.15 -3.93 -6.88
CA VAL A 105 -5.52 -3.42 -6.85
C VAL A 105 -6.54 -4.54 -7.05
N GLU A 106 -6.24 -5.54 -7.88
CA GLU A 106 -7.02 -6.77 -8.02
C GLU A 106 -7.15 -7.51 -6.68
N LYS A 107 -6.02 -7.85 -6.04
CA LYS A 107 -5.99 -8.52 -4.73
C LYS A 107 -6.72 -7.72 -3.64
N PHE A 108 -6.53 -6.40 -3.61
CA PHE A 108 -7.21 -5.51 -2.67
C PHE A 108 -8.72 -5.45 -2.92
N GLY A 109 -9.16 -5.39 -4.17
CA GLY A 109 -10.57 -5.42 -4.55
C GLY A 109 -11.26 -6.74 -4.21
N GLU A 110 -10.55 -7.87 -4.37
CA GLU A 110 -11.00 -9.19 -3.91
C GLU A 110 -11.14 -9.26 -2.39
N THR A 111 -10.15 -8.76 -1.66
CA THR A 111 -10.14 -8.73 -0.19
C THR A 111 -11.24 -7.82 0.35
N TYR A 112 -11.43 -6.63 -0.23
CA TYR A 112 -12.54 -5.74 0.10
C TYR A 112 -13.90 -6.46 -0.04
N ARG A 113 -14.11 -7.20 -1.14
CA ARG A 113 -15.34 -7.98 -1.34
C ARG A 113 -15.48 -9.12 -0.33
N ALA A 114 -14.39 -9.84 -0.05
CA ALA A 114 -14.39 -10.94 0.91
C ALA A 114 -14.74 -10.46 2.32
N PHE A 115 -14.10 -9.37 2.78
CA PHE A 115 -14.36 -8.78 4.09
C PHE A 115 -15.78 -8.22 4.17
N LYS A 116 -16.27 -7.60 3.10
CA LYS A 116 -17.65 -7.08 3.08
C LYS A 116 -18.69 -8.20 3.17
N ARG A 117 -18.41 -9.38 2.59
CA ARG A 117 -19.26 -10.57 2.72
C ARG A 117 -19.20 -11.17 4.12
N LYS A 118 -18.01 -11.21 4.74
CA LYS A 118 -17.78 -11.86 6.05
C LYS A 118 -18.25 -10.99 7.22
N TYR A 119 -17.91 -9.71 7.21
CA TYR A 119 -18.07 -8.79 8.35
C TYR A 119 -19.13 -7.70 8.13
N GLY A 120 -19.67 -7.58 6.92
CA GLY A 120 -20.68 -6.59 6.59
C GLY A 120 -20.11 -5.24 6.12
N ALA A 121 -20.98 -4.42 5.51
CA ALA A 121 -20.58 -3.16 4.90
C ALA A 121 -20.14 -2.09 5.91
N GLU A 122 -20.79 -2.04 7.07
CA GLU A 122 -20.50 -1.05 8.11
C GLU A 122 -19.11 -1.26 8.73
N ALA A 123 -18.79 -2.50 9.13
CA ALA A 123 -17.48 -2.85 9.67
C ALA A 123 -16.36 -2.58 8.66
N VAL A 124 -16.57 -2.92 7.39
CA VAL A 124 -15.59 -2.61 6.34
C VAL A 124 -15.42 -1.12 6.13
N GLU A 125 -16.51 -0.34 6.14
CA GLU A 125 -16.43 1.12 5.98
C GLU A 125 -15.68 1.78 7.14
N SER A 126 -15.86 1.31 8.38
CA SER A 126 -15.23 1.92 9.55
C SER A 126 -13.81 1.41 9.83
N LYS A 127 -13.47 0.17 9.48
CA LYS A 127 -12.25 -0.49 9.99
C LYS A 127 -11.22 -0.85 8.92
N LEU A 128 -11.60 -1.07 7.67
CA LEU A 128 -10.71 -1.64 6.65
C LEU A 128 -10.07 -0.57 5.78
N ASP A 129 -8.74 -0.56 5.69
CA ASP A 129 -7.97 0.31 4.79
C ASP A 129 -6.89 -0.47 4.02
N PHE A 130 -6.39 0.13 2.94
CA PHE A 130 -5.35 -0.45 2.08
C PHE A 130 -4.23 0.55 1.80
N GLN A 131 -3.00 0.04 1.71
CA GLN A 131 -1.81 0.82 1.36
C GLN A 131 -1.01 0.12 0.28
N LEU A 132 -0.66 0.86 -0.76
CA LEU A 132 0.35 0.46 -1.73
C LEU A 132 1.55 1.38 -1.58
N VAL A 133 2.71 0.81 -1.25
CA VAL A 133 3.93 1.57 -0.97
C VAL A 133 4.95 1.29 -2.08
N THR A 134 5.57 2.32 -2.63
CA THR A 134 6.57 2.18 -3.69
C THR A 134 7.74 3.14 -3.53
N ASN A 135 8.90 2.79 -4.08
CA ASN A 135 10.07 3.67 -4.15
C ASN A 135 10.01 4.67 -5.32
N GLN A 136 8.99 4.59 -6.17
CA GLN A 136 8.78 5.45 -7.34
C GLN A 136 7.96 6.70 -6.99
N PRO A 137 8.12 7.83 -7.71
CA PRO A 137 7.16 8.93 -7.63
C PRO A 137 5.79 8.48 -8.13
N VAL A 138 4.70 8.91 -7.50
CA VAL A 138 3.33 8.57 -7.95
C VAL A 138 2.85 9.62 -8.94
N SER A 139 2.30 9.18 -10.08
CA SER A 139 1.78 10.12 -11.06
C SER A 139 0.57 10.90 -10.53
N ASP A 140 0.55 12.21 -10.73
CA ASP A 140 -0.58 13.08 -10.38
C ASP A 140 -1.90 12.62 -11.00
N SER A 141 -1.86 12.08 -12.23
CA SER A 141 -3.06 11.59 -12.90
C SER A 141 -3.64 10.36 -12.23
N LEU A 142 -2.82 9.49 -11.65
CA LEU A 142 -3.26 8.35 -10.85
C LEU A 142 -3.92 8.82 -9.54
N LEU A 143 -3.29 9.77 -8.84
CA LEU A 143 -3.84 10.30 -7.60
C LEU A 143 -5.21 10.95 -7.83
N LYS A 144 -5.31 11.81 -8.85
CA LYS A 144 -6.58 12.44 -9.26
C LYS A 144 -7.61 11.43 -9.76
N ALA A 145 -7.19 10.33 -10.37
CA ALA A 145 -8.09 9.27 -10.83
C ALA A 145 -8.75 8.56 -9.63
N ILE A 146 -7.97 8.21 -8.61
CA ILE A 146 -8.49 7.60 -7.39
C ILE A 146 -9.45 8.56 -6.67
N GLU A 147 -9.08 9.83 -6.57
CA GLU A 147 -9.95 10.87 -6.00
C GLU A 147 -11.26 11.04 -6.79
N SER A 148 -11.19 11.05 -8.12
CA SER A 148 -12.38 11.14 -8.99
C SER A 148 -13.32 9.94 -8.78
N LEU A 149 -12.76 8.73 -8.69
CA LEU A 149 -13.53 7.52 -8.38
C LEU A 149 -14.16 7.56 -6.98
N ALA A 150 -13.42 8.07 -5.99
CA ALA A 150 -13.86 8.18 -4.60
C ALA A 150 -15.02 9.18 -4.42
N THR A 151 -15.00 10.27 -5.19
CA THR A 151 -15.98 11.37 -5.14
C THR A 151 -17.11 11.25 -6.16
N GLY A 152 -16.96 10.38 -7.16
CA GLY A 152 -17.93 10.22 -8.25
C GLY A 152 -17.85 11.33 -9.30
N VAL A 153 -16.76 12.10 -9.35
CA VAL A 153 -16.49 13.07 -10.40
C VAL A 153 -16.03 12.35 -11.67
N ASN A 154 -16.51 12.79 -12.83
CA ASN A 154 -16.10 12.20 -14.11
C ASN A 154 -14.76 12.80 -14.59
N PRO A 155 -13.67 12.03 -14.63
CA PRO A 155 -12.39 12.52 -15.11
C PRO A 155 -12.32 12.57 -16.64
N THR A 156 -11.34 13.33 -17.16
CA THR A 156 -11.04 13.45 -18.60
C THR A 156 -9.55 13.21 -18.87
N GLY A 157 -9.21 12.88 -20.13
CA GLY A 157 -7.81 12.68 -20.56
C GLY A 157 -7.12 11.53 -19.82
N ASP A 158 -5.82 11.68 -19.52
CA ASP A 158 -5.00 10.68 -18.81
C ASP A 158 -5.61 10.27 -17.46
N ILE A 159 -6.27 11.18 -16.73
CA ILE A 159 -6.94 10.86 -15.46
C ILE A 159 -8.06 9.83 -15.68
N LYS A 160 -8.81 9.94 -16.80
CA LYS A 160 -9.84 8.97 -17.16
C LYS A 160 -9.25 7.61 -17.48
N GLU A 161 -8.14 7.57 -18.20
CA GLU A 161 -7.46 6.31 -18.55
C GLU A 161 -6.96 5.59 -17.29
N GLN A 162 -6.35 6.32 -16.36
CA GLN A 162 -5.91 5.79 -15.07
C GLN A 162 -7.10 5.27 -14.25
N ALA A 163 -8.22 6.01 -14.23
CA ALA A 163 -9.44 5.62 -13.50
C ALA A 163 -10.07 4.34 -14.06
N GLU A 164 -10.15 4.19 -15.39
CA GLU A 164 -10.69 2.96 -15.99
C GLU A 164 -9.77 1.77 -15.79
N GLN A 165 -8.43 1.95 -15.85
CA GLN A 165 -7.48 0.88 -15.51
C GLN A 165 -7.62 0.44 -14.04
N PHE A 166 -7.73 1.41 -13.13
CA PHE A 166 -7.92 1.14 -11.71
C PHE A 166 -9.23 0.40 -11.44
N LYS A 167 -10.34 0.89 -12.02
CA LYS A 167 -11.67 0.28 -11.93
C LYS A 167 -11.65 -1.15 -12.46
N ALA A 168 -11.09 -1.35 -13.66
CA ALA A 168 -10.97 -2.67 -14.27
C ALA A 168 -10.17 -3.64 -13.37
N ALA A 169 -9.02 -3.20 -12.85
CA ALA A 169 -8.19 -3.99 -11.94
C ALA A 169 -8.94 -4.36 -10.66
N SER A 170 -9.68 -3.41 -10.05
CA SER A 170 -10.38 -3.65 -8.78
C SER A 170 -11.52 -4.67 -8.90
N GLY A 171 -12.08 -4.85 -10.10
CA GLY A 171 -13.30 -5.61 -10.31
C GLY A 171 -14.53 -5.02 -9.61
N LEU A 172 -14.50 -3.74 -9.25
CA LEU A 172 -15.57 -3.03 -8.55
C LEU A 172 -16.24 -1.99 -9.46
N SER A 173 -17.50 -1.67 -9.17
CA SER A 173 -18.26 -0.62 -9.86
C SER A 173 -19.20 0.10 -8.90
N GLY A 174 -19.71 1.26 -9.30
CA GLY A 174 -20.70 2.03 -8.53
C GLY A 174 -20.24 2.38 -7.11
N LYS A 175 -21.15 2.29 -6.14
CA LYS A 175 -20.88 2.62 -4.72
C LYS A 175 -19.71 1.82 -4.11
N PRO A 176 -19.59 0.49 -4.33
CA PRO A 176 -18.41 -0.27 -3.89
C PRO A 176 -17.07 0.27 -4.39
N LEU A 177 -16.99 0.68 -5.67
CA LEU A 177 -15.76 1.25 -6.24
C LEU A 177 -15.38 2.55 -5.55
N ALA A 178 -16.35 3.45 -5.37
CA ALA A 178 -16.11 4.73 -4.70
C ALA A 178 -15.65 4.53 -3.24
N ALA A 179 -16.28 3.60 -2.51
CA ALA A 179 -15.88 3.27 -1.14
C ALA A 179 -14.48 2.66 -1.07
N PHE A 180 -14.17 1.72 -1.97
CA PHE A 180 -12.84 1.14 -2.05
C PHE A 180 -11.76 2.17 -2.41
N ALA A 181 -12.04 3.06 -3.37
CA ALA A 181 -11.11 4.13 -3.75
C ALA A 181 -10.78 5.07 -2.59
N ARG A 182 -11.76 5.39 -1.72
CA ARG A 182 -11.51 6.19 -0.49
C ARG A 182 -10.59 5.51 0.52
N LYS A 183 -10.53 4.18 0.50
CA LYS A 183 -9.80 3.36 1.47
C LYS A 183 -8.38 3.03 1.05
N LEU A 184 -8.05 3.27 -0.21
CA LEU A 184 -6.72 3.00 -0.74
C LEU A 184 -5.85 4.26 -0.68
N LYS A 185 -4.72 4.16 0.01
CA LYS A 185 -3.64 5.14 -0.06
C LYS A 185 -2.48 4.58 -0.89
N ILE A 186 -1.99 5.35 -1.85
CA ILE A 186 -0.73 5.06 -2.54
C ILE A 186 0.34 5.99 -1.97
N ILE A 187 1.41 5.40 -1.48
CA ILE A 187 2.56 6.09 -0.87
C ILE A 187 3.75 5.83 -1.79
N GLY A 188 4.30 6.90 -2.36
CA GLY A 188 5.50 6.83 -3.18
C GLY A 188 6.57 7.77 -2.67
N ARG A 189 7.53 8.08 -3.53
CA ARG A 189 8.53 9.12 -3.29
C ARG A 189 7.93 10.49 -3.65
N SER A 190 7.58 11.36 -2.69
CA SER A 190 7.13 12.72 -3.03
C SER A 190 8.27 13.68 -3.39
N GLY A 191 7.92 14.74 -4.12
CA GLY A 191 8.77 15.91 -4.37
C GLY A 191 8.18 17.25 -3.86
N HIS A 192 7.08 17.24 -3.09
CA HIS A 192 6.32 18.45 -2.70
C HIS A 192 6.12 18.61 -1.18
N LEU A 193 6.36 19.81 -0.65
CA LEU A 193 6.45 20.12 0.79
C LEU A 193 5.25 19.69 1.68
N PRO A 194 3.98 19.89 1.29
CA PRO A 194 2.84 19.46 2.11
C PRO A 194 2.66 17.93 2.11
N GLN A 195 2.86 17.30 0.96
CA GLN A 195 2.90 15.84 0.84
C GLN A 195 4.09 15.25 1.59
N MET A 196 5.23 15.95 1.63
CA MET A 196 6.37 15.60 2.47
C MET A 196 6.03 15.62 3.96
N LYS A 197 5.03 16.38 4.45
CA LYS A 197 4.62 16.36 5.88
C LYS A 197 3.77 15.15 6.22
N ASP A 198 2.80 14.82 5.37
CA ASP A 198 1.98 13.60 5.51
C ASP A 198 2.82 12.35 5.25
N GLU A 199 3.78 12.46 4.34
CA GLU A 199 4.84 11.49 4.17
C GLU A 199 5.75 11.49 5.38
N LEU A 200 6.25 12.58 5.97
CA LEU A 200 7.05 12.58 7.23
C LEU A 200 6.30 11.95 8.40
N ALA A 201 4.99 12.14 8.53
CA ALA A 201 4.20 11.43 9.53
C ALA A 201 4.16 9.91 9.23
N SER A 202 4.19 9.56 7.94
CA SER A 202 4.37 8.18 7.47
C SER A 202 5.85 7.74 7.42
N LEU A 203 6.81 8.68 7.46
CA LEU A 203 8.25 8.67 7.12
C LEU A 203 9.11 9.33 8.23
N LEU A 204 8.72 9.27 9.51
CA LEU A 204 9.71 9.29 10.63
C LEU A 204 10.72 8.11 10.52
N VAL A 205 10.55 7.34 9.44
CA VAL A 205 11.29 6.29 8.73
C VAL A 205 12.30 6.84 7.68
N ASP A 206 12.54 8.15 7.55
CA ASP A 206 13.61 8.70 6.68
C ASP A 206 14.77 9.25 7.52
N TRP A 207 15.85 8.48 7.62
CA TRP A 207 17.18 9.03 7.93
C TRP A 207 17.91 9.07 6.60
N SER A 208 18.09 10.28 6.08
CA SER A 208 18.84 10.57 4.86
C SER A 208 19.98 9.59 4.64
N SER A 209 19.91 8.78 3.58
CA SER A 209 21.06 8.13 2.95
C SER A 209 22.20 7.73 3.90
N THR A 210 22.06 6.66 4.67
CA THR A 210 23.25 6.03 5.28
C THR A 210 24.05 5.34 4.18
N ASN A 211 24.90 6.11 3.50
CA ASN A 211 26.24 5.61 3.21
C ASN A 211 26.91 5.46 4.58
N ASP A 212 26.70 4.31 5.22
CA ASP A 212 27.39 3.99 6.45
C ASP A 212 28.83 3.55 6.09
N PRO A 213 29.90 4.25 6.54
CA PRO A 213 31.27 3.78 6.37
C PRO A 213 31.63 2.66 7.36
N ILE A 214 30.72 2.25 8.26
CA ILE A 214 30.96 1.20 9.25
C ILE A 214 30.68 -0.19 8.65
N ALA A 215 31.23 -0.42 7.46
CA ALA A 215 31.52 -1.73 6.89
C ALA A 215 33.02 -1.82 6.51
N ALA A 216 33.86 -1.06 7.23
CA ALA A 216 35.31 -1.15 7.20
C ALA A 216 35.86 -0.93 8.61
N ALA A 217 35.65 -1.91 9.48
CA ALA A 217 36.45 -2.16 10.67
C ALA A 217 36.58 -3.67 10.86
#